data_AF-A0A354AWL4-F1
#
_entry.id   AF-A0A354AWL4-F1
#
_cell.length_a   1.000
_cell.length_b   1.000
_cell.length_c   1.000
_cell.angle_alpha   90.00
_cell.angle_beta   90.00
_cell.angle_gamma   90.00
#
_symmetry.space_group_name_H-M   'P 1'
#
loop_
_entity.id
_entity.type
_entity.pdbx_description
1 polymer ?
#
loop_
_entity_poly.entity_id
_entity_poly.type
_entity_poly.pdbx_seq_one_letter_code
_entity_poly.pdbx_strand_id
1 'polypeptide(L)' 'AWGWAEGTEQGVVVDEVPGTHITMMAQPHVAVLAERLGAILAAACGGAESGITTPAKAVAVAEAVA' A
#
# COMPACT_ATOMS: atom_id res chain seq x y z
N ALA A 1 -13.12 6.98 23.53
CA ALA A 1 -11.76 7.25 23.02
C ALA A 1 -11.87 7.51 21.52
N TRP A 2 -11.79 8.77 21.08
CA TRP A 2 -12.17 9.20 19.73
C TRP A 2 -11.18 8.77 18.63
N GLY A 3 -11.31 7.53 18.17
CA GLY A 3 -10.65 7.00 16.98
C GLY A 3 -11.65 6.49 15.96
N TRP A 4 -11.19 6.13 14.77
CA TRP A 4 -12.04 5.63 13.68
C TRP A 4 -12.86 4.38 14.06
N ALA A 5 -12.39 3.59 15.02
CA ALA A 5 -13.07 2.38 15.49
C ALA A 5 -14.43 2.65 16.16
N GLU A 6 -14.66 3.86 16.70
CA GLU A 6 -15.97 4.23 17.25
C GLU A 6 -16.99 4.55 16.15
N GLY A 7 -16.53 4.76 14.90
CA GLY A 7 -17.36 5.13 13.76
C GLY A 7 -17.74 3.97 12.84
N THR A 8 -17.36 2.72 13.16
CA THR A 8 -17.64 1.56 12.32
C THR A 8 -18.11 0.37 13.14
N GLU A 9 -19.09 -0.38 12.64
CA GLU A 9 -19.53 -1.64 13.27
C GLU A 9 -18.60 -2.82 12.93
N GLN A 10 -17.90 -2.72 11.81
CA GLN A 10 -17.07 -3.79 11.24
C GLN A 10 -15.58 -3.68 11.62
N GLY A 11 -15.23 -2.69 12.45
CA GLY A 11 -13.85 -2.42 12.87
C GLY A 11 -13.05 -1.62 11.84
N VAL A 12 -11.75 -1.46 12.12
CA VAL A 12 -10.82 -0.66 11.31
C VAL A 12 -9.54 -1.47 11.09
N VAL A 13 -9.08 -1.51 9.85
CA VAL A 13 -7.76 -2.03 9.50
C VAL A 13 -6.76 -0.88 9.63
N VAL A 14 -5.73 -1.07 10.45
CA VAL A 14 -4.64 -0.12 10.63
C VAL A 14 -3.36 -0.74 10.10
N ASP A 15 -2.69 -0.04 9.21
CA ASP A 15 -1.40 -0.47 8.66
C ASP A 15 -0.38 0.67 8.78
N GLU A 16 0.77 0.36 9.39
CA GLU A 16 1.80 1.35 9.72
C GLU A 16 2.69 1.64 8.51
N VAL A 17 2.97 2.92 8.27
CA VAL A 17 3.82 3.36 7.17
C VAL A 17 5.04 4.12 7.68
N PRO A 18 6.21 3.97 7.04
CA PRO A 18 7.43 4.62 7.48
C PRO A 18 7.36 6.14 7.25
N GLY A 19 8.12 6.87 8.07
CA GLY A 19 8.21 8.32 8.02
C GLY A 19 7.31 9.01 9.06
N THR A 20 7.13 10.30 8.84
CA THR A 20 6.27 11.18 9.65
C THR A 20 5.03 11.54 8.84
N HIS A 21 4.10 12.27 9.46
CA HIS A 21 2.90 12.78 8.79
C HIS A 21 3.20 13.50 7.45
N ILE A 22 4.36 14.15 7.34
CA ILE A 22 4.78 14.83 6.11
C ILE A 22 5.64 13.93 5.23
N THR A 23 6.65 13.26 5.80
CA THR A 23 7.63 12.52 4.99
C THR A 23 7.08 11.22 4.41
N MET A 24 5.97 10.70 4.92
CA MET A 24 5.33 9.49 4.37
C MET A 24 4.85 9.65 2.91
N MET A 25 4.58 10.90 2.48
CA MET A 25 4.13 11.21 1.12
C MET A 25 5.30 11.47 0.13
N ALA A 26 6.55 11.41 0.61
CA ALA A 26 7.74 11.63 -0.20
C ALA A 26 8.58 10.36 -0.35
N GLN A 27 9.48 10.34 -1.34
CA GLN A 27 10.43 9.24 -1.48
C GLN A 27 11.41 9.21 -0.29
N PRO A 28 11.78 8.02 0.21
CA PRO A 28 11.41 6.69 -0.30
C PRO A 28 10.08 6.14 0.25
N HIS A 29 9.50 6.78 1.27
CA HIS A 29 8.39 6.24 2.07
C HIS A 29 7.07 6.09 1.30
N VAL A 30 6.84 6.97 0.32
CA VAL A 30 5.64 6.94 -0.50
C VAL A 30 5.48 5.64 -1.29
N ALA A 31 6.58 4.94 -1.60
CA ALA A 31 6.52 3.63 -2.26
C ALA A 31 5.86 2.57 -1.36
N VAL A 32 6.22 2.53 -0.08
CA VAL A 32 5.64 1.61 0.90
C VAL A 32 4.17 1.95 1.18
N LEU A 33 3.85 3.25 1.26
CA LEU A 33 2.46 3.72 1.39
C LEU A 33 1.62 3.27 0.19
N ALA A 34 2.11 3.47 -1.04
CA ALA A 34 1.40 3.10 -2.26
C ALA A 34 1.17 1.58 -2.36
N GLU A 35 2.17 0.77 -2.00
CA GLU A 35 2.07 -0.69 -1.97
C GLU A 35 0.98 -1.16 -0.99
N ARG A 36 1.04 -0.70 0.27
CA ARG A 36 0.09 -1.12 1.32
C ARG A 36 -1.33 -0.67 1.01
N LEU A 37 -1.49 0.58 0.57
CA LEU A 37 -2.81 1.10 0.17
C LEU A 37 -3.37 0.32 -1.02
N GLY A 38 -2.53 0.01 -2.01
CA GLY A 38 -2.92 -0.81 -3.16
C GLY A 38 -3.43 -2.19 -2.76
N ALA A 39 -2.74 -2.86 -1.82
CA ALA A 39 -3.18 -4.16 -1.29
C ALA A 39 -4.53 -4.07 -0.54
N ILE A 40 -4.74 -3.03 0.27
CA ILE A 40 -6.00 -2.81 1.00
C ILE A 40 -7.15 -2.55 0.02
N LEU A 41 -6.93 -1.69 -0.99
CA LEU A 41 -7.92 -1.42 -2.03
C LEU A 41 -8.22 -2.67 -2.85
N ALA A 42 -7.19 -3.46 -3.21
CA ALA A 42 -7.38 -4.71 -3.92
C ALA A 42 -8.15 -5.74 -3.10
N ALA A 43 -7.94 -5.81 -1.77
CA ALA A 43 -8.73 -6.68 -0.90
C ALA A 43 -10.19 -6.22 -0.79
N ALA A 44 -10.43 -4.91 -0.69
CA ALA A 44 -11.77 -4.33 -0.62
C ALA A 44 -12.52 -4.47 -1.96
N CYS A 45 -11.83 -4.23 -3.07
CA CYS A 45 -12.36 -4.39 -4.43
C CYS A 45 -12.34 -5.84 -4.91
N GLY A 46 -11.58 -6.75 -4.28
CA GLY A 46 -11.47 -8.16 -4.66
C GLY A 46 -12.73 -9.00 -4.42
N GLY A 47 -13.77 -8.40 -3.83
CA GLY A 47 -15.16 -8.89 -3.91
C GLY A 47 -15.95 -8.38 -5.12
N ALA A 48 -15.34 -7.57 -5.99
CA ALA A 48 -15.87 -7.03 -7.23
C ALA A 48 -14.76 -7.04 -8.29
N GLU A 49 -14.68 -8.12 -9.05
CA GLU A 49 -13.75 -8.25 -10.17
C GLU A 49 -13.86 -7.04 -11.11
N SER A 50 -12.83 -6.20 -11.15
CA SER A 50 -12.56 -5.34 -12.30
C SER A 50 -11.09 -4.94 -12.29
N GLY A 51 -10.41 -5.34 -13.36
CA GLY A 51 -8.97 -5.36 -13.46
C GLY A 51 -8.31 -3.99 -13.44
N ILE A 52 -7.41 -3.82 -12.47
CA ILE A 52 -6.18 -3.08 -12.68
C ILE A 52 -5.07 -4.13 -12.64
N THR A 53 -4.68 -4.59 -13.82
CA THR A 53 -3.51 -5.44 -14.02
C THR A 53 -2.26 -4.69 -13.58
N THR A 54 -1.60 -5.16 -12.53
CA THR A 54 -0.19 -4.85 -12.25
C THR A 54 0.69 -5.54 -13.29
N PRO A 55 1.69 -4.87 -13.90
CA PRO A 55 2.71 -5.58 -14.64
C PRO A 55 3.57 -6.38 -13.65
N ALA A 56 3.70 -7.67 -13.96
CA ALA A 56 4.61 -8.58 -13.30
C ALA A 56 6.04 -8.01 -13.27
N LYS A 57 6.70 -8.24 -12.14
CA LYS A 57 8.14 -8.08 -11.89
C LYS A 57 8.98 -8.32 -13.17
N ALA A 58 9.63 -7.27 -13.64
CA ALA A 58 10.82 -7.36 -14.50
C ALA A 58 11.86 -6.35 -14.05
N VAL A 59 12.66 -6.74 -13.04
CA VAL A 59 14.06 -6.30 -12.95
C VAL A 59 14.88 -7.55 -12.63
N ALA A 60 15.31 -8.20 -13.70
CA ALA A 60 16.63 -8.79 -13.75
C ALA A 60 17.42 -7.91 -14.73
N VAL A 61 18.28 -7.05 -14.20
CA VAL A 61 19.43 -6.54 -14.95
C VAL A 61 20.63 -7.25 -14.37
N ALA A 62 21.15 -8.20 -15.14
CA ALA A 62 22.53 -8.60 -15.04
C ALA A 62 23.37 -7.52 -15.75
N GLU A 63 24.47 -7.07 -15.14
CA GLU A 63 25.76 -7.11 -15.82
C GLU A 63 26.94 -7.01 -14.85
N ALA A 64 28.02 -7.65 -15.28
CA ALA A 64 29.30 -7.81 -14.61
C ALA A 64 30.20 -6.57 -14.77
N VAL A 65 31.25 -6.47 -13.93
CA VAL A 65 32.68 -6.30 -14.29
C VAL A 65 33.43 -5.70 -13.09
N ALA A 66 34.28 -6.53 -12.49
CA ALA A 66 35.69 -6.26 -12.20
C ALA A 66 36.37 -7.61 -11.91
#